data_AF-A0AA39XUU7-F1
#
_entry.id   AF-A0AA39XUU7-F1
#
_cell.length_a   1.000
_cell.length_b   1.000
_cell.length_c   1.000
_cell.angle_alpha   90.00
_cell.angle_beta   90.00
_cell.angle_gamma   90.00
#
_symmetry.space_group_name_H-M   'P 1'
#
loop_
_entity.id
_entity.type
_entity.pdbx_description
1 polymer ?
#
loop_
_entity_poly.entity_id
_entity_poly.type
_entity_poly.pdbx_seq_one_letter_code
_entity_poly.pdbx_strand_id
1 'polypeptide(L)'
;MPHATRSHLRQLGDLPALDTATVEGLSAEQKNAIIAATSQICRKLMSDLGVKWKPQPIDNALRERTITWIKSELEPAVGPVDKRFLLSTDAGLTYTERVYEGGDFETKASMVKYVTVAIYLDDMIDKNAAMAKEAESFLFKALEGGLPSSSLNGIWLEQYRKVSIELARHMSDPFVGNMLLHSCTLYIEGCALEYYIQQDQGKYFLVKDAAAERARDDVERKLAMEKGFDIPLPLDNDRVGGVVADECEGQDDSDYLVPHGWPLWLRERSAVAETFAITSFRAPGGVDIPTCVWVTAIAELRTIILAINDLLSFAKELLADDTTSSITVITKERRLIGMPGTAPDGGWCLRDSFEEVFGKIVVAGARINRLLRPASQAARYGADGRVYSIAELVEMLKKSEDQGGRSVESTELMKALALRMWETHQRGYVAWHFQSPRYRTFELFDWVKDMMRGEPADATWLTSRFE
;
A
#
# COMPACT_ATOMS: atom_id res chain seq x y z
N MET A 1 10.06 5.08 -27.51
CA MET A 1 10.09 3.65 -27.13
C MET A 1 11.23 3.42 -26.15
N PRO A 2 10.99 3.32 -24.84
CA PRO A 2 11.94 2.68 -23.96
C PRO A 2 11.82 1.16 -24.15
N HIS A 3 12.99 0.55 -24.31
CA HIS A 3 13.33 -0.88 -24.32
C HIS A 3 12.24 -1.89 -23.98
N ALA A 4 12.27 -3.00 -24.71
CA ALA A 4 11.72 -4.28 -24.29
C ALA A 4 12.28 -4.67 -22.90
N THR A 5 11.70 -4.12 -21.84
CA THR A 5 11.81 -4.64 -20.49
C THR A 5 11.29 -6.06 -20.62
N ARG A 6 12.18 -7.04 -20.42
CA ARG A 6 11.77 -8.45 -20.42
C ARG A 6 10.60 -8.53 -19.45
N SER A 7 9.41 -8.90 -19.94
CA SER A 7 8.25 -9.06 -19.07
C SER A 7 8.65 -10.00 -17.93
N HIS A 8 8.51 -9.49 -16.72
CA HIS A 8 8.80 -10.17 -15.48
C HIS A 8 7.89 -11.38 -15.34
N LEU A 9 6.66 -11.33 -15.87
CA LEU A 9 5.68 -12.41 -15.81
C LEU A 9 5.73 -13.39 -16.99
N ARG A 10 6.45 -13.12 -18.09
CA ARG A 10 6.61 -14.06 -19.23
C ARG A 10 7.11 -15.44 -18.81
N GLN A 11 7.85 -15.52 -17.70
CA GLN A 11 8.34 -16.78 -17.14
C GLN A 11 7.23 -17.69 -16.58
N LEU A 12 6.03 -17.14 -16.35
CA LEU A 12 4.87 -17.88 -15.85
C LEU A 12 4.06 -18.56 -16.97
N GLY A 13 4.47 -18.40 -18.23
CA GLY A 13 3.75 -18.95 -19.39
C GLY A 13 2.49 -18.15 -19.75
N ASP A 14 1.64 -18.76 -20.57
CA ASP A 14 0.38 -18.15 -20.98
C ASP A 14 -0.65 -18.24 -19.85
N LEU A 15 -1.17 -17.08 -19.44
CA LEU A 15 -2.21 -16.92 -18.43
C LEU A 15 -3.47 -16.31 -19.07
N PRO A 16 -4.12 -17.00 -20.03
CA PRO A 16 -5.15 -16.41 -20.89
C PRO A 16 -6.36 -15.86 -20.12
N ALA A 17 -6.59 -16.33 -18.89
CA ALA A 17 -7.59 -15.77 -17.99
C ALA A 17 -7.39 -14.27 -17.69
N LEU A 18 -6.16 -13.76 -17.82
CA LEU A 18 -5.82 -12.35 -17.60
C LEU A 18 -6.00 -11.48 -18.86
N ASP A 19 -6.40 -12.06 -20.00
CA ASP A 19 -6.61 -11.31 -21.25
C ASP A 19 -8.00 -10.65 -21.29
N THR A 20 -8.56 -10.33 -20.12
CA THR A 20 -9.83 -9.60 -19.97
C THR A 20 -9.58 -8.11 -19.72
N ALA A 21 -10.46 -7.29 -20.30
CA ALA A 21 -10.46 -5.84 -20.18
C ALA A 21 -11.15 -5.32 -18.91
N THR A 22 -12.01 -6.14 -18.31
CA THR A 22 -12.81 -5.78 -17.13
C THR A 22 -13.02 -6.99 -16.23
N VAL A 23 -13.30 -6.70 -14.96
CA VAL A 23 -13.71 -7.70 -13.95
C VAL A 23 -15.23 -7.80 -13.82
N GLU A 24 -15.97 -6.88 -14.44
CA GLU A 24 -17.43 -6.84 -14.40
C GLU A 24 -18.06 -7.98 -15.20
N GLY A 25 -19.11 -8.59 -14.64
CA GLY A 25 -19.88 -9.63 -15.32
C GLY A 25 -19.14 -10.96 -15.52
N LEU A 26 -17.97 -11.14 -14.90
CA LEU A 26 -17.23 -12.40 -14.97
C LEU A 26 -17.98 -13.53 -14.26
N SER A 27 -18.02 -14.70 -14.90
CA SER A 27 -18.54 -15.92 -14.28
C SER A 27 -17.64 -16.38 -13.12
N ALA A 28 -18.18 -17.21 -12.22
CA ALA A 28 -17.39 -17.81 -11.14
C ALA A 28 -16.16 -18.59 -11.67
N GLU A 29 -16.31 -19.28 -12.80
CA GLU A 29 -15.22 -20.01 -13.46
C GLU A 29 -14.11 -19.07 -13.94
N GLN A 30 -14.48 -17.95 -14.58
CA GLN A 30 -13.53 -16.94 -15.02
C GLN A 30 -12.79 -16.30 -13.83
N LYS A 31 -13.52 -15.95 -12.76
CA LYS A 31 -12.92 -15.41 -11.53
C LYS A 31 -11.92 -16.39 -10.93
N ASN A 32 -12.28 -17.68 -10.82
CA ASN A 32 -11.38 -18.70 -10.29
C ASN A 32 -10.12 -18.87 -11.16
N ALA A 33 -10.24 -18.80 -12.48
CA ALA A 33 -9.09 -18.85 -13.37
C ALA A 33 -8.14 -17.64 -13.18
N ILE A 34 -8.69 -16.44 -12.98
CA ILE A 34 -7.92 -15.23 -12.65
C ILE A 34 -7.26 -15.34 -11.28
N ILE A 35 -7.95 -15.89 -10.27
CA ILE A 35 -7.39 -16.13 -8.93
C ILE A 35 -6.22 -17.12 -9.01
N ALA A 36 -6.33 -18.18 -9.80
CA ALA A 36 -5.25 -19.14 -10.02
C ALA A 36 -4.03 -18.48 -10.70
N ALA A 37 -4.25 -17.59 -11.67
CA ALA A 37 -3.18 -16.81 -12.31
C ALA A 37 -2.52 -15.82 -11.33
N THR A 38 -3.33 -15.08 -10.56
CA THR A 38 -2.86 -14.15 -9.50
C THR A 38 -2.02 -14.90 -8.47
N SER A 39 -2.45 -16.11 -8.08
CA SER A 39 -1.70 -16.99 -7.17
C SER A 39 -0.31 -17.33 -7.71
N GLN A 40 -0.16 -17.56 -9.02
CA GLN A 40 1.15 -17.77 -9.65
C GLN A 40 2.04 -16.53 -9.59
N ILE A 41 1.48 -15.35 -9.84
CA ILE A 41 2.19 -14.07 -9.73
C ILE A 41 2.67 -13.85 -8.29
N CYS A 42 1.81 -14.06 -7.30
CA CYS A 42 2.15 -13.95 -5.88
C CYS A 42 3.26 -14.94 -5.47
N ARG A 43 3.25 -16.16 -6.01
CA ARG A 43 4.33 -17.14 -5.80
C ARG A 43 5.66 -16.66 -6.34
N LYS A 44 5.67 -16.11 -7.55
CA LYS A 44 6.86 -15.51 -8.14
C LYS A 44 7.36 -14.34 -7.30
N LEU A 45 6.47 -13.45 -6.86
CA LEU A 45 6.81 -12.34 -5.97
C LEU A 45 7.54 -12.85 -4.72
N MET A 46 6.97 -13.84 -4.02
CA MET A 46 7.58 -14.42 -2.81
C MET A 46 8.97 -15.02 -3.07
N SER A 47 9.14 -15.73 -4.19
CA SER A 47 10.42 -16.29 -4.62
C SER A 47 11.45 -15.19 -4.89
N ASP A 48 11.07 -14.15 -5.64
CA ASP A 48 11.96 -13.04 -6.01
C ASP A 48 12.39 -12.21 -4.80
N LEU A 49 11.50 -12.09 -3.80
CA LEU A 49 11.81 -11.45 -2.52
C LEU A 49 12.62 -12.35 -1.56
N GLY A 50 12.90 -13.60 -1.94
CA GLY A 50 13.60 -14.57 -1.10
C GLY A 50 12.89 -14.78 0.24
N VAL A 51 11.56 -14.71 0.26
CA VAL A 51 10.74 -14.80 1.47
C VAL A 51 10.84 -16.24 1.99
N LYS A 52 11.76 -16.46 2.93
CA LYS A 52 11.72 -17.64 3.81
C LYS A 52 10.96 -17.21 5.05
N TRP A 53 9.70 -17.63 5.13
CA TRP A 53 8.88 -17.26 6.28
C TRP A 53 9.22 -18.14 7.47
N LYS A 54 9.50 -17.49 8.60
CA LYS A 54 9.53 -18.12 9.92
C LYS A 54 8.29 -17.63 10.68
N PRO A 55 7.47 -18.54 11.23
CA PRO A 55 6.44 -18.15 12.18
C PRO A 55 7.01 -17.27 13.28
N GLN A 56 6.48 -16.06 13.40
CA GLN A 56 6.73 -15.22 14.55
C GLN A 56 5.87 -15.72 15.71
N PRO A 57 6.45 -15.83 16.93
CA PRO A 57 5.66 -16.16 18.09
C PRO A 57 4.64 -15.04 18.35
N ILE A 58 3.52 -15.42 18.94
CA ILE A 58 2.52 -14.46 19.42
C ILE A 58 3.15 -13.56 20.50
N ASP A 59 2.92 -12.25 20.38
CA ASP A 59 3.39 -11.28 21.36
C ASP A 59 2.30 -11.07 22.44
N ASN A 60 2.30 -11.94 23.45
CA ASN A 60 1.29 -11.90 24.52
C ASN A 60 1.25 -10.54 25.24
N ALA A 61 2.40 -9.93 25.47
CA ALA A 61 2.48 -8.63 26.13
C ALA A 61 1.82 -7.52 25.28
N LEU A 62 2.05 -7.53 23.96
CA LEU A 62 1.40 -6.59 23.05
C LEU A 62 -0.13 -6.79 23.02
N ARG A 63 -0.59 -8.05 23.03
CA ARG A 63 -2.02 -8.39 23.07
C ARG A 63 -2.68 -7.95 24.36
N GLU A 64 -2.07 -8.23 25.51
CA GLU A 64 -2.55 -7.77 26.82
C GLU A 64 -2.62 -6.24 26.86
N ARG A 65 -1.58 -5.55 26.41
CA ARG A 65 -1.55 -4.08 26.31
C ARG A 65 -2.68 -3.53 25.45
N THR A 66 -2.96 -4.21 24.33
CA THR A 66 -4.05 -3.84 23.41
C THR A 66 -5.43 -4.03 24.05
N ILE A 67 -5.64 -5.15 24.74
CA ILE A 67 -6.89 -5.42 25.49
C ILE A 67 -7.08 -4.37 26.59
N THR A 68 -6.02 -4.04 27.34
CA THR A 68 -6.07 -2.98 28.35
C THR A 68 -6.49 -1.66 27.72
N TRP A 69 -5.83 -1.22 26.65
CA TRP A 69 -6.19 0.02 25.93
C TRP A 69 -7.67 0.03 25.50
N ILE A 70 -8.16 -1.08 24.91
CA ILE A 70 -9.57 -1.18 24.51
C ILE A 70 -10.49 -0.98 25.72
N LYS A 71 -10.23 -1.65 26.83
CA LYS A 71 -11.10 -1.60 28.01
C LYS A 71 -10.99 -0.31 28.82
N SER A 72 -9.79 0.26 28.94
CA SER A 72 -9.53 1.40 29.83
C SER A 72 -9.64 2.76 29.14
N GLU A 73 -9.47 2.82 27.82
CA GLU A 73 -9.43 4.09 27.09
C GLU A 73 -10.49 4.14 25.98
N LEU A 74 -10.59 3.09 25.16
CA LEU A 74 -11.45 3.12 23.98
C LEU A 74 -12.93 2.92 24.34
N GLU A 75 -13.30 1.83 25.01
CA GLU A 75 -14.70 1.54 25.38
C GLU A 75 -15.35 2.66 26.22
N PRO A 76 -14.64 3.30 27.18
CA PRO A 76 -15.16 4.47 27.87
C PRO A 76 -15.49 5.66 26.94
N ALA A 77 -14.78 5.78 25.82
CA ALA A 77 -14.98 6.88 24.88
C ALA A 77 -16.02 6.58 23.79
N VAL A 78 -16.09 5.33 23.32
CA VAL A 78 -16.90 4.93 22.14
C VAL A 78 -18.08 4.02 22.49
N GLY A 79 -18.19 3.57 23.74
CA GLY A 79 -19.06 2.48 24.14
C GLY A 79 -18.44 1.10 23.87
N PRO A 80 -19.18 0.01 24.16
CA PRO A 80 -18.71 -1.35 23.88
C PRO A 80 -18.34 -1.53 22.41
N VAL A 81 -17.15 -2.07 22.14
CA VAL A 81 -16.69 -2.32 20.77
C VAL A 81 -17.40 -3.52 20.15
N ASP A 82 -17.71 -3.44 18.86
CA ASP A 82 -18.43 -4.48 18.13
C ASP A 82 -17.48 -5.57 17.56
N LYS A 83 -18.08 -6.62 16.97
CA LYS A 83 -17.32 -7.71 16.32
C LYS A 83 -16.42 -7.21 15.19
N ARG A 84 -16.81 -6.18 14.44
CA ARG A 84 -16.03 -5.64 13.32
C ARG A 84 -14.77 -4.92 13.83
N PHE A 85 -14.88 -4.17 14.91
CA PHE A 85 -13.74 -3.56 15.58
C PHE A 85 -12.77 -4.62 16.10
N LEU A 86 -13.27 -5.72 16.69
CA LEU A 86 -12.43 -6.82 17.15
C LEU A 86 -11.69 -7.53 16.00
N LEU A 87 -12.34 -7.70 14.84
CA LEU A 87 -11.66 -8.23 13.65
C LEU A 87 -10.58 -7.28 13.13
N SER A 88 -10.82 -5.96 13.19
CA SER A 88 -9.82 -4.95 12.85
C SER A 88 -8.66 -4.96 13.85
N THR A 89 -8.94 -5.24 15.13
CA THR A 89 -7.93 -5.39 16.19
C THR A 89 -7.05 -6.60 15.92
N ASP A 90 -7.63 -7.75 15.56
CA ASP A 90 -6.86 -8.94 15.20
C ASP A 90 -5.98 -8.67 13.97
N ALA A 91 -6.50 -7.95 12.95
CA ALA A 91 -5.72 -7.54 11.79
C ALA A 91 -4.54 -6.62 12.19
N GLY A 92 -4.76 -5.63 13.06
CA GLY A 92 -3.71 -4.72 13.55
C GLY A 92 -2.64 -5.41 14.40
N LEU A 93 -3.05 -6.32 15.28
CA LEU A 93 -2.13 -7.17 16.07
C LEU A 93 -1.28 -8.04 15.15
N THR A 94 -1.93 -8.81 14.29
CA THR A 94 -1.25 -9.76 13.41
C THR A 94 -0.33 -9.07 12.40
N TYR A 95 -0.71 -7.87 11.92
CA TYR A 95 0.14 -7.00 11.12
C TYR A 95 1.39 -6.63 11.90
N THR A 96 1.20 -6.06 13.08
CA THR A 96 2.31 -5.49 13.84
C THR A 96 3.31 -6.55 14.32
N GLU A 97 2.81 -7.70 14.79
CA GLU A 97 3.63 -8.85 15.21
C GLU A 97 4.58 -9.32 14.09
N ARG A 98 4.15 -9.25 12.83
CA ARG A 98 4.89 -9.74 11.66
C ARG A 98 5.79 -8.69 11.04
N VAL A 99 5.27 -7.49 10.86
CA VAL A 99 5.91 -6.42 10.09
C VAL A 99 7.02 -5.75 10.90
N TYR A 100 6.86 -5.65 12.21
CA TYR A 100 7.84 -5.04 13.12
C TYR A 100 8.59 -6.12 13.90
N GLU A 101 9.03 -7.19 13.22
CA GLU A 101 9.90 -8.20 13.82
C GLU A 101 11.19 -7.52 14.30
N GLY A 102 11.45 -7.64 15.60
CA GLY A 102 12.53 -6.92 16.24
C GLY A 102 12.39 -5.41 16.12
N GLY A 103 11.18 -4.84 16.17
CA GLY A 103 10.95 -3.43 16.51
C GLY A 103 10.80 -3.23 18.03
N ASP A 104 10.91 -2.00 18.51
CA ASP A 104 10.66 -1.69 19.93
C ASP A 104 9.17 -1.87 20.30
N PHE A 105 8.93 -2.20 21.57
CA PHE A 105 7.59 -2.52 22.06
C PHE A 105 6.61 -1.35 21.95
N GLU A 106 7.06 -0.12 22.21
CA GLU A 106 6.18 1.06 22.19
C GLU A 106 5.77 1.44 20.76
N THR A 107 6.66 1.28 19.77
CA THR A 107 6.30 1.41 18.35
C THR A 107 5.25 0.39 17.97
N LYS A 108 5.43 -0.87 18.39
CA LYS A 108 4.42 -1.92 18.15
C LYS A 108 3.07 -1.55 18.79
N ALA A 109 3.08 -1.14 20.07
CA ALA A 109 1.85 -0.75 20.75
C ALA A 109 1.12 0.39 20.04
N SER A 110 1.85 1.43 19.61
CA SER A 110 1.30 2.56 18.85
C SER A 110 0.77 2.13 17.49
N MET A 111 1.50 1.26 16.77
CA MET A 111 1.09 0.74 15.47
C MET A 111 -0.15 -0.14 15.54
N VAL A 112 -0.29 -0.99 16.57
CA VAL A 112 -1.51 -1.80 16.73
C VAL A 112 -2.72 -0.90 16.89
N LYS A 113 -2.65 0.13 17.75
CA LYS A 113 -3.74 1.09 17.94
C LYS A 113 -4.08 1.78 16.61
N TYR A 114 -3.06 2.32 15.93
CA TYR A 114 -3.24 3.02 14.66
C TYR A 114 -3.87 2.14 13.59
N VAL A 115 -3.29 0.97 13.30
CA VAL A 115 -3.77 0.06 12.24
C VAL A 115 -5.17 -0.45 12.54
N THR A 116 -5.47 -0.75 13.81
CA THR A 116 -6.80 -1.19 14.23
C THR A 116 -7.86 -0.14 13.90
N VAL A 117 -7.63 1.12 14.29
CA VAL A 117 -8.61 2.19 14.04
C VAL A 117 -8.66 2.57 12.56
N ALA A 118 -7.53 2.57 11.85
CA ALA A 118 -7.46 2.84 10.42
C ALA A 118 -8.31 1.84 9.63
N ILE A 119 -8.08 0.53 9.81
CA ILE A 119 -8.85 -0.54 9.15
C ILE A 119 -10.34 -0.47 9.51
N TYR A 120 -10.67 -0.19 10.77
CA TYR A 120 -12.06 -0.05 11.17
C TYR A 120 -12.74 1.13 10.48
N LEU A 121 -12.06 2.28 10.37
CA LEU A 121 -12.59 3.45 9.67
C LEU A 121 -12.73 3.23 8.17
N ASP A 122 -11.78 2.54 7.53
CA ASP A 122 -11.86 2.06 6.15
C ASP A 122 -13.22 1.41 5.88
N ASP A 123 -13.51 0.35 6.64
CA ASP A 123 -14.71 -0.47 6.48
C ASP A 123 -16.00 0.28 6.86
N MET A 124 -15.89 1.31 7.71
CA MET A 124 -17.02 2.14 8.13
C MET A 124 -17.34 3.22 7.11
N ILE A 125 -16.33 3.91 6.57
CA ILE A 125 -16.49 4.95 5.56
C ILE A 125 -17.05 4.35 4.27
N ASP A 126 -16.47 3.22 3.83
CA ASP A 126 -16.89 2.44 2.66
C ASP A 126 -18.40 2.07 2.67
N LYS A 127 -18.97 1.83 3.85
CA LYS A 127 -20.33 1.28 4.01
C LYS A 127 -21.35 2.23 4.60
N ASN A 128 -20.96 3.44 5.00
CA ASN A 128 -21.82 4.36 5.72
C ASN A 128 -21.69 5.79 5.20
N ALA A 129 -22.72 6.23 4.47
CA ALA A 129 -22.83 7.57 3.91
C ALA A 129 -22.62 8.69 4.95
N ALA A 130 -23.13 8.51 6.17
CA ALA A 130 -22.99 9.52 7.23
C ALA A 130 -21.54 9.59 7.74
N MET A 131 -20.86 8.44 7.85
CA MET A 131 -19.43 8.40 8.20
C MET A 131 -18.59 9.04 7.10
N ALA A 132 -18.84 8.71 5.83
CA ALA A 132 -18.15 9.32 4.69
C ALA A 132 -18.33 10.85 4.67
N LYS A 133 -19.56 11.33 4.91
CA LYS A 133 -19.85 12.77 5.00
C LYS A 133 -19.10 13.46 6.14
N GLU A 134 -18.96 12.80 7.28
CA GLU A 134 -18.18 13.34 8.39
C GLU A 134 -16.68 13.37 8.08
N ALA A 135 -16.17 12.33 7.41
CA ALA A 135 -14.79 12.21 6.95
C ALA A 135 -14.38 13.33 5.97
N GLU A 136 -15.28 13.82 5.10
CA GLU A 136 -15.00 14.97 4.21
C GLU A 136 -14.49 16.21 4.96
N SER A 137 -15.03 16.44 6.17
CA SER A 137 -14.72 17.60 7.00
C SER A 137 -13.60 17.36 8.01
N PHE A 138 -13.00 16.16 7.99
CA PHE A 138 -12.02 15.72 8.99
C PHE A 138 -10.85 16.68 9.11
N LEU A 139 -10.21 17.03 7.98
CA LEU A 139 -9.03 17.88 7.97
C LEU A 139 -9.32 19.29 8.50
N PHE A 140 -10.39 19.93 8.02
CA PHE A 140 -10.78 21.27 8.48
C PHE A 140 -11.00 21.29 10.00
N LYS A 141 -11.79 20.33 10.52
CA LYS A 141 -12.09 20.22 11.95
C LYS A 141 -10.86 19.86 12.79
N ALA A 142 -9.98 19.01 12.27
CA ALA A 142 -8.73 18.65 12.94
C ALA A 142 -7.82 19.88 13.12
N LEU A 143 -7.79 20.80 12.14
CA LEU A 143 -7.05 22.06 12.21
C LEU A 143 -7.71 23.11 13.12
N GLU A 144 -9.04 23.14 13.21
CA GLU A 144 -9.80 24.07 14.07
C GLU A 144 -9.71 23.77 15.57
N GLY A 145 -8.98 22.72 15.97
CA GLY A 145 -8.73 22.41 17.37
C GLY A 145 -9.55 21.24 17.93
N GLY A 146 -10.31 20.52 17.09
CA GLY A 146 -10.92 19.25 17.49
C GLY A 146 -12.12 18.85 16.64
N LEU A 147 -12.38 17.54 16.59
CA LEU A 147 -13.58 17.00 15.98
C LEU A 147 -14.75 17.10 16.98
N PRO A 148 -15.97 17.47 16.55
CA PRO A 148 -17.12 17.53 17.44
C PRO A 148 -17.38 16.16 18.06
N SER A 149 -17.33 16.07 19.38
CA SER A 149 -17.54 14.83 20.13
C SER A 149 -19.02 14.41 20.24
N SER A 150 -19.93 15.11 19.55
CA SER A 150 -21.38 14.95 19.71
C SER A 150 -22.01 13.92 18.77
N SER A 151 -21.34 13.53 17.67
CA SER A 151 -21.80 12.45 16.79
C SER A 151 -21.02 11.15 17.08
N LEU A 152 -21.70 10.00 17.02
CA LEU A 152 -21.06 8.67 17.16
C LEU A 152 -19.94 8.45 16.12
N ASN A 153 -20.15 8.93 14.90
CA ASN A 153 -19.15 8.89 13.83
C ASN A 153 -17.94 9.80 14.15
N GLY A 154 -18.21 11.01 14.67
CA GLY A 154 -17.18 11.98 15.08
C GLY A 154 -16.29 11.46 16.19
N ILE A 155 -16.82 10.61 17.07
CA ILE A 155 -16.04 9.94 18.12
C ILE A 155 -14.96 9.02 17.50
N TRP A 156 -15.28 8.21 16.48
CA TRP A 156 -14.30 7.32 15.85
C TRP A 156 -13.22 8.08 15.07
N LEU A 157 -13.58 9.15 14.37
CA LEU A 157 -12.62 10.05 13.73
C LEU A 157 -11.72 10.73 14.77
N GLU A 158 -12.24 11.10 15.93
CA GLU A 158 -11.44 11.63 17.04
C GLU A 158 -10.49 10.57 17.63
N GLN A 159 -10.92 9.31 17.73
CA GLN A 159 -10.00 8.22 18.13
C GLN A 159 -8.88 8.05 17.12
N TYR A 160 -9.18 8.11 15.81
CA TYR A 160 -8.16 8.05 14.77
C TYR A 160 -7.17 9.20 14.86
N ARG A 161 -7.65 10.42 15.07
CA ARG A 161 -6.80 11.59 15.32
C ARG A 161 -5.90 11.38 16.54
N LYS A 162 -6.44 10.89 17.66
CA LYS A 162 -5.68 10.62 18.88
C LYS A 162 -4.55 9.61 18.66
N VAL A 163 -4.85 8.44 18.08
CA VAL A 163 -3.84 7.41 17.83
C VAL A 163 -2.82 7.85 16.77
N SER A 164 -3.21 8.70 15.81
CA SER A 164 -2.28 9.30 14.84
C SER A 164 -1.32 10.29 15.51
N ILE A 165 -1.82 11.14 16.42
CA ILE A 165 -0.98 12.06 17.21
C ILE A 165 -0.05 11.29 18.15
N GLU A 166 -0.54 10.24 18.80
CA GLU A 166 0.27 9.35 19.64
C GLU A 166 1.42 8.75 18.82
N LEU A 167 1.12 8.16 17.67
CA LEU A 167 2.12 7.57 16.78
C LEU A 167 3.14 8.60 16.27
N ALA A 168 2.69 9.80 15.89
CA ALA A 168 3.57 10.86 15.41
C ALA A 168 4.51 11.39 16.50
N ARG A 169 4.01 11.55 17.73
CA ARG A 169 4.80 11.96 18.91
C ARG A 169 5.81 10.90 19.33
N HIS A 170 5.57 9.65 18.96
CA HIS A 170 6.54 8.58 19.19
C HIS A 170 7.80 8.75 18.33
N MET A 171 7.71 9.44 17.19
CA MET A 171 8.87 9.72 16.33
C MET A 171 9.79 10.73 17.01
N SER A 172 11.10 10.45 17.06
CA SER A 172 12.07 11.33 17.70
C SER A 172 12.40 12.59 16.90
N ASP A 173 12.31 12.51 15.56
CA ASP A 173 12.44 13.65 14.66
C ASP A 173 11.06 14.31 14.45
N PRO A 174 10.84 15.56 14.90
CA PRO A 174 9.58 16.27 14.68
C PRO A 174 9.19 16.40 13.21
N PHE A 175 10.17 16.49 12.29
CA PHE A 175 9.88 16.51 10.85
C PHE A 175 9.21 15.21 10.40
N VAL A 176 9.70 14.07 10.87
CA VAL A 176 9.13 12.75 10.59
C VAL A 176 7.75 12.61 11.22
N GLY A 177 7.57 13.11 12.45
CA GLY A 177 6.25 13.18 13.09
C GLY A 177 5.23 13.97 12.26
N ASN A 178 5.64 15.10 11.68
CA ASN A 178 4.78 15.90 10.79
C ASN A 178 4.46 15.18 9.47
N MET A 179 5.44 14.51 8.85
CA MET A 179 5.19 13.68 7.66
C MET A 179 4.16 12.58 7.95
N LEU A 180 4.28 11.93 9.12
CA LEU A 180 3.36 10.89 9.54
C LEU A 180 1.93 11.43 9.73
N LEU A 181 1.76 12.56 10.42
CA LEU A 181 0.45 13.20 10.58
C LEU A 181 -0.19 13.60 9.25
N HIS A 182 0.62 14.08 8.30
CA HIS A 182 0.14 14.40 6.96
C HIS A 182 -0.40 13.15 6.25
N SER A 183 0.38 12.06 6.26
CA SER A 183 -0.04 10.77 5.69
C SER A 183 -1.34 10.23 6.33
N CYS A 184 -1.46 10.28 7.67
CA CYS A 184 -2.68 9.87 8.35
C CYS A 184 -3.90 10.73 7.98
N THR A 185 -3.69 12.02 7.74
CA THR A 185 -4.78 12.92 7.33
C THR A 185 -5.26 12.60 5.92
N LEU A 186 -4.33 12.41 4.98
CA LEU A 186 -4.64 12.06 3.59
C LEU A 186 -5.38 10.72 3.48
N TYR A 187 -5.19 9.82 4.44
CA TYR A 187 -5.91 8.55 4.48
C TYR A 187 -7.42 8.71 4.61
N ILE A 188 -7.88 9.55 5.56
CA ILE A 188 -9.31 9.77 5.76
C ILE A 188 -9.95 10.45 4.54
N GLU A 189 -9.22 11.38 3.90
CA GLU A 189 -9.62 11.96 2.62
C GLU A 189 -9.73 10.89 1.53
N GLY A 190 -8.73 10.01 1.42
CA GLY A 190 -8.72 8.88 0.49
C GLY A 190 -9.91 7.95 0.65
N CYS A 191 -10.21 7.50 1.88
CA CYS A 191 -11.36 6.63 2.15
C CYS A 191 -12.69 7.32 1.77
N ALA A 192 -12.84 8.62 2.06
CA ALA A 192 -14.04 9.36 1.69
C ALA A 192 -14.20 9.47 0.17
N LEU A 193 -13.10 9.71 -0.55
CA LEU A 193 -13.11 9.74 -2.02
C LEU A 193 -13.47 8.37 -2.62
N GLU A 194 -12.90 7.28 -2.10
CA GLU A 194 -13.25 5.92 -2.53
C GLU A 194 -14.74 5.62 -2.36
N TYR A 195 -15.34 6.03 -1.23
CA TYR A 195 -16.78 5.91 -1.03
C TYR A 195 -17.59 6.58 -2.16
N TYR A 196 -17.30 7.84 -2.50
CA TYR A 196 -18.04 8.55 -3.56
C TYR A 196 -17.84 7.92 -4.93
N ILE A 197 -16.63 7.47 -5.20
CA ILE A 197 -16.29 6.76 -6.43
C ILE A 197 -17.10 5.47 -6.59
N GLN A 198 -17.24 4.70 -5.51
CA GLN A 198 -18.03 3.47 -5.51
C GLN A 198 -19.53 3.71 -5.61
N GLN A 199 -20.06 4.79 -5.03
CA GLN A 199 -21.50 5.10 -5.10
C GLN A 199 -21.93 5.63 -6.47
N ASP A 200 -21.03 6.32 -7.16
CA ASP A 200 -21.34 7.06 -8.38
C ASP A 200 -20.44 6.58 -9.53
N GLN A 201 -20.36 5.24 -9.69
CA GLN A 201 -19.49 4.49 -10.61
C GLN A 201 -19.50 4.96 -12.08
N GLY A 202 -20.36 5.92 -12.44
CA GLY A 202 -20.45 6.54 -13.76
C GLY A 202 -20.31 8.07 -13.80
N LYS A 203 -19.92 8.79 -12.74
CA LYS A 203 -19.80 10.28 -12.82
C LYS A 203 -18.45 10.86 -12.42
N TYR A 204 -17.74 10.31 -11.43
CA TYR A 204 -16.47 10.91 -10.97
C TYR A 204 -15.25 10.55 -11.83
N PHE A 205 -15.32 9.48 -12.61
CA PHE A 205 -14.25 9.07 -13.52
C PHE A 205 -14.26 9.80 -14.85
N LEU A 206 -15.28 10.63 -15.04
CA LEU A 206 -15.78 10.97 -16.33
C LEU A 206 -15.56 12.47 -16.54
N VAL A 207 -14.35 12.85 -16.95
CA VAL A 207 -14.08 14.20 -17.45
C VAL A 207 -14.64 14.27 -18.87
N LYS A 208 -15.61 15.17 -19.10
CA LYS A 208 -16.16 15.44 -20.45
C LYS A 208 -15.00 15.55 -21.44
N ASP A 209 -15.12 14.82 -22.54
CA ASP A 209 -14.03 14.61 -23.48
C ASP A 209 -13.25 15.89 -23.76
N ALA A 210 -12.03 15.87 -23.24
CA ALA A 210 -11.04 16.91 -23.44
C ALA A 210 -10.59 16.97 -24.90
N ALA A 211 -11.15 16.22 -25.86
CA ALA A 211 -10.95 16.48 -27.28
C ALA A 211 -11.52 17.85 -27.69
N ALA A 212 -12.69 18.23 -27.16
CA ALA A 212 -13.27 19.55 -27.41
C ALA A 212 -12.47 20.67 -26.72
N GLU A 213 -11.96 20.42 -25.51
CA GLU A 213 -11.06 21.35 -24.80
C GLU A 213 -9.64 21.36 -25.41
N ARG A 214 -9.06 20.23 -25.82
CA ARG A 214 -7.76 20.15 -26.52
C ARG A 214 -7.80 20.82 -27.88
N ALA A 215 -8.90 20.69 -28.63
CA ALA A 215 -9.09 21.46 -29.85
C ALA A 215 -9.15 22.97 -29.56
N ARG A 216 -9.74 23.36 -28.42
CA ARG A 216 -9.78 24.75 -27.96
C ARG A 216 -8.40 25.24 -27.50
N ASP A 217 -7.68 24.44 -26.73
CA ASP A 217 -6.33 24.71 -26.24
C ASP A 217 -5.33 24.77 -27.40
N ASP A 218 -5.42 23.89 -28.41
CA ASP A 218 -4.59 23.94 -29.61
C ASP A 218 -4.88 25.20 -30.44
N VAL A 219 -6.14 25.64 -30.51
CA VAL A 219 -6.53 26.90 -31.15
C VAL A 219 -6.01 28.09 -30.35
N GLU A 220 -6.21 28.13 -29.04
CA GLU A 220 -5.73 29.20 -28.16
C GLU A 220 -4.21 29.28 -28.13
N ARG A 221 -3.53 28.13 -28.19
CA ARG A 221 -2.07 28.01 -28.25
C ARG A 221 -1.53 28.48 -29.59
N LYS A 222 -2.17 28.11 -30.71
CA LYS A 222 -1.85 28.69 -32.02
C LYS A 222 -2.04 30.20 -32.00
N LEU A 223 -3.14 30.69 -31.43
CA LEU A 223 -3.40 32.12 -31.29
C LEU A 223 -2.37 32.84 -30.40
N ALA A 224 -1.91 32.20 -29.33
CA ALA A 224 -0.91 32.73 -28.42
C ALA A 224 0.49 32.77 -29.06
N MET A 225 0.85 31.72 -29.81
CA MET A 225 2.08 31.67 -30.61
C MET A 225 2.08 32.73 -31.73
N GLU A 226 0.96 32.93 -32.42
CA GLU A 226 0.80 33.99 -33.43
C GLU A 226 0.92 35.40 -32.82
N LYS A 227 0.60 35.56 -31.54
CA LYS A 227 0.75 36.82 -30.79
C LYS A 227 2.11 36.96 -30.08
N GLY A 228 3.04 36.01 -30.29
CA GLY A 228 4.40 36.08 -29.75
C GLY A 228 4.54 35.68 -28.28
N PHE A 229 3.56 35.00 -27.70
CA PHE A 229 3.68 34.42 -26.36
C PHE A 229 4.35 33.04 -26.43
N ASP A 230 5.41 32.87 -25.65
CA ASP A 230 6.12 31.59 -25.52
C ASP A 230 5.49 30.80 -24.36
N ILE A 231 4.68 29.79 -24.69
CA ILE A 231 4.02 28.93 -23.70
C ILE A 231 4.88 27.66 -23.53
N PRO A 232 5.54 27.45 -22.38
CA PRO A 232 6.31 26.24 -22.14
C PRO A 232 5.44 25.01 -22.35
N LEU A 233 5.94 24.02 -23.09
CA LEU A 233 5.32 22.71 -23.16
C LEU A 233 5.19 22.15 -21.73
N PRO A 234 4.01 21.62 -21.32
CA PRO A 234 3.95 20.73 -20.18
C PRO A 234 5.01 19.63 -20.38
N LEU A 235 5.77 19.32 -19.34
CA LEU A 235 6.79 18.28 -19.37
C LEU A 235 6.19 16.95 -19.87
N ASP A 236 6.43 16.65 -21.15
CA ASP A 236 6.47 15.34 -21.82
C ASP A 236 5.46 14.27 -21.36
N ASN A 237 4.16 14.61 -21.38
CA ASN A 237 3.07 13.61 -21.52
C ASN A 237 2.66 13.39 -22.99
N ASP A 238 3.34 14.04 -23.95
CA ASP A 238 2.94 14.17 -25.37
C ASP A 238 3.47 13.05 -26.29
N ARG A 239 3.32 11.79 -25.90
CA ARG A 239 3.49 10.66 -26.85
C ARG A 239 2.46 9.54 -26.74
N VAL A 240 1.22 9.87 -26.38
CA VAL A 240 0.08 9.01 -26.78
C VAL A 240 -0.30 9.43 -28.20
N GLY A 241 0.12 8.63 -29.18
CA GLY A 241 -0.08 8.91 -30.60
C GLY A 241 -1.54 9.11 -30.94
N GLY A 242 -1.83 10.18 -31.67
CA GLY A 242 -3.16 10.48 -32.19
C GLY A 242 -3.63 9.36 -33.11
N VAL A 243 -4.57 8.58 -32.61
CA VAL A 243 -5.55 7.89 -33.46
C VAL A 243 -6.67 8.90 -33.65
N VAL A 244 -6.77 9.41 -34.87
CA VAL A 244 -7.89 10.26 -35.31
C VAL A 244 -9.13 9.39 -35.24
N ALA A 245 -10.02 9.67 -34.29
CA ALA A 245 -11.34 9.08 -34.24
C ALA A 245 -12.14 9.65 -35.42
N ASP A 246 -12.43 8.78 -36.39
CA ASP A 246 -13.29 9.08 -37.53
C ASP A 246 -14.73 9.30 -37.02
N GLU A 247 -15.42 10.25 -37.64
CA GLU A 247 -16.66 10.88 -37.16
C GLU A 247 -17.79 9.85 -36.92
N CYS A 248 -18.02 9.49 -35.65
CA CYS A 248 -19.24 8.81 -35.21
C CYS A 248 -20.27 9.85 -34.72
N GLU A 249 -21.03 10.42 -35.66
CA GLU A 249 -22.22 11.20 -35.32
C GLU A 249 -23.39 10.27 -34.91
N GLY A 250 -23.65 10.16 -33.60
CA GLY A 250 -24.94 9.68 -33.07
C GLY A 250 -24.87 8.90 -31.75
N GLN A 251 -25.18 9.57 -30.63
CA GLN A 251 -25.32 9.04 -29.25
C GLN A 251 -24.03 8.43 -28.67
N ASP A 252 -23.72 8.36 -27.38
CA ASP A 252 -24.44 8.36 -26.10
C ASP A 252 -23.31 8.42 -25.05
N ASP A 253 -23.40 9.22 -23.98
CA ASP A 253 -22.68 9.13 -22.67
C ASP A 253 -21.25 8.50 -22.55
N SER A 254 -20.45 8.44 -23.61
CA SER A 254 -19.19 7.67 -23.70
C SER A 254 -17.93 8.55 -23.81
N ASP A 255 -18.12 9.86 -23.84
CA ASP A 255 -17.08 10.89 -23.99
C ASP A 255 -16.48 11.28 -22.66
N TYR A 256 -15.93 10.29 -21.96
CA TYR A 256 -15.48 10.49 -20.60
C TYR A 256 -14.13 9.83 -20.36
N LEU A 257 -13.12 10.67 -20.12
CA LEU A 257 -11.73 10.24 -19.92
C LEU A 257 -11.40 10.16 -18.44
N VAL A 258 -10.76 9.06 -18.04
CA VAL A 258 -10.06 8.96 -16.75
C VAL A 258 -8.69 9.64 -16.91
N PRO A 259 -8.38 10.70 -16.13
CA PRO A 259 -7.09 11.38 -16.23
C PRO A 259 -5.93 10.40 -16.01
N HIS A 260 -4.88 10.53 -16.84
CA HIS A 260 -3.71 9.68 -16.72
C HIS A 260 -3.10 9.79 -15.31
N GLY A 261 -2.95 8.67 -14.61
CA GLY A 261 -2.35 8.64 -13.26
C GLY A 261 -3.31 8.92 -12.10
N TRP A 262 -4.60 9.19 -12.38
CA TRP A 262 -5.64 9.26 -11.34
C TRP A 262 -5.64 8.04 -10.40
N PRO A 263 -5.52 6.78 -10.89
CA PRO A 263 -5.60 5.62 -9.99
C PRO A 263 -4.47 5.61 -8.98
N LEU A 264 -3.26 5.98 -9.40
CA LEU A 264 -2.12 6.10 -8.49
C LEU A 264 -2.32 7.23 -7.47
N TRP A 265 -2.81 8.39 -7.91
CA TRP A 265 -3.05 9.53 -7.03
C TRP A 265 -4.06 9.23 -5.91
N LEU A 266 -5.16 8.54 -6.25
CA LEU A 266 -6.16 8.12 -5.28
C LEU A 266 -5.57 7.07 -4.33
N ARG A 267 -4.90 6.08 -4.92
CA ARG A 267 -4.32 4.97 -4.18
C ARG A 267 -3.24 5.40 -3.19
N GLU A 268 -2.47 6.42 -3.52
CA GLU A 268 -1.48 7.02 -2.62
C GLU A 268 -2.10 7.63 -1.36
N ARG A 269 -3.38 8.04 -1.43
CA ARG A 269 -4.12 8.59 -0.27
C ARG A 269 -4.74 7.47 0.56
N SER A 270 -5.41 6.51 -0.07
CA SER A 270 -6.21 5.50 0.64
C SER A 270 -5.42 4.32 1.23
N ALA A 271 -4.10 4.24 1.07
CA ALA A 271 -3.37 3.02 1.41
C ALA A 271 -2.45 3.10 2.64
N VAL A 272 -2.34 4.26 3.30
CA VAL A 272 -1.42 4.51 4.44
C VAL A 272 0.04 4.05 4.22
N ALA A 273 0.48 3.93 2.96
CA ALA A 273 1.77 3.35 2.63
C ALA A 273 2.95 4.19 3.16
N GLU A 274 2.80 5.50 3.19
CA GLU A 274 3.81 6.40 3.75
C GLU A 274 3.94 6.23 5.26
N THR A 275 2.82 6.09 6.00
CA THR A 275 2.83 5.81 7.43
C THR A 275 3.58 4.51 7.74
N PHE A 276 3.34 3.45 6.96
CA PHE A 276 4.03 2.17 7.11
C PHE A 276 5.52 2.27 6.77
N ALA A 277 5.88 3.01 5.73
CA ALA A 277 7.28 3.24 5.37
C ALA A 277 8.04 4.01 6.44
N ILE A 278 7.48 5.10 6.97
CA ILE A 278 8.10 5.94 8.02
C ILE A 278 8.36 5.12 9.29
N THR A 279 7.36 4.38 9.74
CA THR A 279 7.44 3.65 11.02
C THR A 279 8.37 2.43 10.97
N SER A 280 8.82 2.04 9.77
CA SER A 280 9.75 0.91 9.57
C SER A 280 11.15 1.15 10.14
N PHE A 281 11.54 2.39 10.46
CA PHE A 281 12.93 2.75 10.76
C PHE A 281 13.23 3.02 12.24
N ARG A 282 12.42 2.46 13.14
CA ARG A 282 12.64 2.52 14.58
C ARG A 282 13.07 1.16 15.14
N ALA A 283 14.34 1.06 15.53
CA ALA A 283 14.96 -0.19 15.93
C ALA A 283 14.84 -0.44 17.45
N PRO A 284 15.06 -1.70 17.91
CA PRO A 284 14.99 -2.05 19.32
C PRO A 284 15.94 -1.25 20.19
N GLY A 285 15.56 -1.09 21.45
CA GLY A 285 16.39 -0.41 22.43
C GLY A 285 16.52 1.09 22.19
N GLY A 286 15.56 1.69 21.49
CA GLY A 286 15.48 3.14 21.27
C GLY A 286 16.48 3.67 20.24
N VAL A 287 17.01 2.81 19.37
CA VAL A 287 17.90 3.25 18.29
C VAL A 287 17.05 3.77 17.13
N ASP A 288 17.04 5.08 16.97
CA ASP A 288 16.39 5.75 15.84
C ASP A 288 17.37 5.86 14.67
N ILE A 289 16.94 5.39 13.49
CA ILE A 289 17.71 5.58 12.27
C ILE A 289 17.49 7.04 11.81
N PRO A 290 18.56 7.84 11.64
CA PRO A 290 18.43 9.22 11.23
C PRO A 290 17.64 9.38 9.92
N THR A 291 16.74 10.37 9.87
CA THR A 291 15.88 10.67 8.71
C THR A 291 16.67 10.76 7.40
N CYS A 292 17.86 11.35 7.43
CA CYS A 292 18.72 11.49 6.25
C CYS A 292 19.20 10.17 5.65
N VAL A 293 19.13 9.04 6.37
CA VAL A 293 19.54 7.71 5.89
C VAL A 293 18.49 7.09 4.97
N TRP A 294 17.20 7.30 5.27
CA TRP A 294 16.11 6.58 4.61
C TRP A 294 15.13 7.48 3.83
N VAL A 295 15.05 8.78 4.13
CA VAL A 295 14.03 9.67 3.53
C VAL A 295 14.13 9.74 2.01
N THR A 296 15.33 9.64 1.43
CA THR A 296 15.51 9.61 -0.03
C THR A 296 14.93 8.37 -0.70
N ALA A 297 14.63 7.32 0.07
CA ALA A 297 13.99 6.10 -0.41
C ALA A 297 12.46 6.12 -0.24
N ILE A 298 11.87 7.12 0.43
CA ILE A 298 10.46 7.09 0.85
C ILE A 298 9.46 6.83 -0.27
N ALA A 299 9.67 7.43 -1.46
CA ALA A 299 8.82 7.23 -2.62
C ALA A 299 8.85 5.77 -3.14
N GLU A 300 10.02 5.13 -3.10
CA GLU A 300 10.19 3.75 -3.53
C GLU A 300 9.61 2.78 -2.49
N LEU A 301 9.77 3.07 -1.19
CA LEU A 301 9.21 2.29 -0.09
C LEU A 301 7.67 2.28 -0.19
N ARG A 302 7.07 3.46 -0.38
CA ARG A 302 5.63 3.62 -0.62
C ARG A 302 5.18 2.79 -1.81
N THR A 303 5.88 2.91 -2.94
CA THR A 303 5.57 2.17 -4.17
C THR A 303 5.52 0.66 -3.95
N ILE A 304 6.49 0.10 -3.22
CA ILE A 304 6.48 -1.34 -2.90
C ILE A 304 5.28 -1.71 -2.03
N ILE A 305 4.98 -0.95 -0.97
CA ILE A 305 3.86 -1.25 -0.07
C ILE A 305 2.53 -1.24 -0.85
N LEU A 306 2.30 -0.20 -1.66
CA LEU A 306 1.11 -0.08 -2.51
C LEU A 306 0.99 -1.27 -3.46
N ALA A 307 2.04 -1.53 -4.24
CA ALA A 307 2.02 -2.57 -5.26
C ALA A 307 1.91 -3.99 -4.67
N ILE A 308 2.54 -4.26 -3.53
CA ILE A 308 2.38 -5.53 -2.83
C ILE A 308 0.94 -5.70 -2.34
N ASN A 309 0.35 -4.65 -1.73
CA ASN A 309 -1.03 -4.73 -1.29
C ASN A 309 -1.95 -5.02 -2.47
N ASP A 310 -1.85 -4.25 -3.56
CA ASP A 310 -2.69 -4.41 -4.75
C ASP A 310 -2.60 -5.82 -5.34
N LEU A 311 -1.39 -6.42 -5.43
CA LEU A 311 -1.23 -7.79 -5.93
C LEU A 311 -1.84 -8.84 -4.98
N LEU A 312 -1.57 -8.70 -3.68
CA LEU A 312 -1.97 -9.70 -2.68
C LEU A 312 -3.44 -9.58 -2.28
N SER A 313 -4.06 -8.42 -2.48
CA SER A 313 -5.46 -8.14 -2.18
C SER A 313 -6.38 -8.37 -3.38
N PHE A 314 -5.87 -8.40 -4.61
CA PHE A 314 -6.70 -8.50 -5.82
C PHE A 314 -7.69 -9.67 -5.80
N ALA A 315 -7.30 -10.84 -5.28
CA ALA A 315 -8.18 -12.01 -5.25
C ALA A 315 -9.43 -11.78 -4.38
N LYS A 316 -9.30 -11.13 -3.22
CA LYS A 316 -10.47 -10.78 -2.37
C LYS A 316 -11.35 -9.73 -3.03
N GLU A 317 -10.75 -8.79 -3.76
CA GLU A 317 -11.44 -7.69 -4.44
C GLU A 317 -12.24 -8.22 -5.63
N LEU A 318 -11.64 -9.10 -6.43
CA LEU A 318 -12.32 -9.78 -7.53
C LEU A 318 -13.54 -10.59 -7.07
N LEU A 319 -13.43 -11.29 -5.93
CA LEU A 319 -14.54 -12.03 -5.35
C LEU A 319 -15.64 -11.13 -4.78
N ALA A 320 -15.29 -9.92 -4.37
CA ALA A 320 -16.22 -8.91 -3.90
C ALA A 320 -16.85 -8.08 -5.04
N ASP A 321 -16.52 -8.40 -6.30
CA ASP A 321 -16.91 -7.59 -7.47
C ASP A 321 -16.45 -6.13 -7.34
N ASP A 322 -15.29 -5.91 -6.70
CA ASP A 322 -14.72 -4.59 -6.53
C ASP A 322 -14.13 -4.10 -7.84
N THR A 323 -14.84 -3.16 -8.46
CA THR A 323 -14.46 -2.51 -9.71
C THR A 323 -13.53 -1.31 -9.53
N THR A 324 -13.22 -0.98 -8.27
CA THR A 324 -12.42 0.18 -7.85
C THR A 324 -11.02 -0.20 -7.36
N SER A 325 -10.66 -1.49 -7.35
CA SER A 325 -9.30 -1.91 -7.06
C SER A 325 -8.29 -1.29 -8.02
N SER A 326 -7.11 -0.94 -7.50
CA SER A 326 -6.03 -0.27 -8.26
C SER A 326 -5.74 -0.95 -9.60
N ILE A 327 -5.62 -2.28 -9.63
CA ILE A 327 -5.37 -3.05 -10.87
C ILE A 327 -6.53 -2.93 -11.86
N THR A 328 -7.78 -2.98 -11.38
CA THR A 328 -8.96 -2.82 -12.24
C THR A 328 -9.02 -1.42 -12.83
N VAL A 329 -8.81 -0.39 -12.00
CA VAL A 329 -8.86 1.01 -12.44
C VAL A 329 -7.73 1.31 -13.42
N ILE A 330 -6.49 0.83 -13.18
CA ILE A 330 -5.38 0.92 -14.13
C ILE A 330 -5.78 0.25 -15.46
N THR A 331 -6.35 -0.95 -15.42
CA THR A 331 -6.76 -1.68 -16.64
C THR A 331 -7.76 -0.88 -17.46
N LYS A 332 -8.80 -0.35 -16.81
CA LYS A 332 -9.84 0.46 -17.44
C LYS A 332 -9.26 1.75 -18.01
N GLU A 333 -8.51 2.52 -17.20
CA GLU A 333 -7.88 3.79 -17.61
C GLU A 333 -6.99 3.59 -18.85
N ARG A 334 -6.06 2.65 -18.80
CA ARG A 334 -5.10 2.36 -19.88
C ARG A 334 -5.81 1.95 -21.17
N ARG A 335 -6.86 1.14 -21.04
CA ARG A 335 -7.67 0.71 -22.19
C ARG A 335 -8.47 1.86 -22.79
N LEU A 336 -9.10 2.70 -21.97
CA LEU A 336 -9.89 3.86 -22.41
C LEU A 336 -9.05 4.87 -23.20
N ILE A 337 -7.81 5.11 -22.79
CA ILE A 337 -6.90 6.01 -23.52
C ILE A 337 -6.19 5.33 -24.71
N GLY A 338 -6.60 4.12 -25.09
CA GLY A 338 -6.08 3.40 -26.25
C GLY A 338 -4.64 2.90 -26.10
N MET A 339 -4.16 2.65 -24.87
CA MET A 339 -2.83 2.08 -24.71
C MET A 339 -2.75 0.67 -25.30
N PRO A 340 -1.71 0.38 -26.11
CA PRO A 340 -1.51 -0.94 -26.66
C PRO A 340 -1.17 -1.93 -25.54
N GLY A 341 -1.71 -3.13 -25.63
CA GLY A 341 -1.51 -4.19 -24.64
C GLY A 341 -1.43 -5.57 -25.28
N THR A 342 -1.68 -6.59 -24.46
CA THR A 342 -1.50 -8.00 -24.84
C THR A 342 -2.81 -8.75 -25.05
N ALA A 343 -3.96 -8.08 -24.96
CA ALA A 343 -5.25 -8.68 -25.30
C ALA A 343 -5.29 -9.14 -26.78
N PRO A 344 -6.19 -10.07 -27.17
CA PRO A 344 -6.33 -10.53 -28.55
C PRO A 344 -6.62 -9.43 -29.58
N ASP A 345 -7.26 -8.33 -29.14
CA ASP A 345 -7.53 -7.15 -29.96
C ASP A 345 -6.38 -6.13 -29.96
N GLY A 346 -5.26 -6.45 -29.30
CA GLY A 346 -4.10 -5.57 -29.13
C GLY A 346 -4.28 -4.48 -28.07
N GLY A 347 -5.40 -4.45 -27.35
CA GLY A 347 -5.66 -3.50 -26.28
C GLY A 347 -5.06 -3.90 -24.93
N TRP A 348 -5.04 -2.94 -23.99
CA TRP A 348 -4.66 -3.18 -22.60
C TRP A 348 -5.63 -4.13 -21.88
N CYS A 349 -5.11 -5.06 -21.08
CA CYS A 349 -5.87 -6.02 -20.26
C CYS A 349 -5.32 -6.17 -18.83
N LEU A 350 -5.95 -7.01 -18.00
CA LEU A 350 -5.51 -7.27 -16.62
C LEU A 350 -4.04 -7.73 -16.58
N ARG A 351 -3.62 -8.57 -17.53
CA ARG A 351 -2.23 -9.05 -17.61
C ARG A 351 -1.22 -7.90 -17.66
N ASP A 352 -1.50 -6.90 -18.50
CA ASP A 352 -0.62 -5.75 -18.66
C ASP A 352 -0.55 -4.92 -17.37
N SER A 353 -1.67 -4.74 -16.69
CA SER A 353 -1.73 -4.07 -15.38
C SER A 353 -0.97 -4.84 -14.29
N PHE A 354 -1.10 -6.18 -14.25
CA PHE A 354 -0.31 -7.03 -13.35
C PHE A 354 1.18 -6.91 -13.61
N GLU A 355 1.59 -6.92 -14.88
CA GLU A 355 2.98 -6.72 -15.28
C GLU A 355 3.49 -5.34 -14.89
N GLU A 356 2.69 -4.28 -15.08
CA GLU A 356 3.03 -2.91 -14.66
C GLU A 356 3.24 -2.84 -13.14
N VAL A 357 2.31 -3.36 -12.35
CA VAL A 357 2.36 -3.34 -10.87
C VAL A 357 3.52 -4.21 -10.36
N PHE A 358 3.73 -5.39 -10.91
CA PHE A 358 4.87 -6.25 -10.55
C PHE A 358 6.21 -5.60 -10.91
N GLY A 359 6.30 -4.99 -12.09
CA GLY A 359 7.47 -4.24 -12.54
C GLY A 359 7.84 -3.09 -11.60
N LYS A 360 6.83 -2.37 -11.05
CA LYS A 360 7.04 -1.34 -10.02
C LYS A 360 7.75 -1.90 -8.79
N ILE A 361 7.37 -3.08 -8.31
CA ILE A 361 8.03 -3.72 -7.15
C ILE A 361 9.50 -4.03 -7.45
N VAL A 362 9.78 -4.60 -8.62
CA VAL A 362 11.16 -4.97 -9.01
C VAL A 362 12.04 -3.73 -9.14
N VAL A 363 11.56 -2.70 -9.84
CA VAL A 363 12.30 -1.44 -10.07
C VAL A 363 12.52 -0.71 -8.74
N ALA A 364 11.48 -0.52 -7.93
CA ALA A 364 11.59 0.14 -6.64
C ALA A 364 12.52 -0.63 -5.69
N GLY A 365 12.44 -1.97 -5.68
CA GLY A 365 13.28 -2.83 -4.86
C GLY A 365 14.77 -2.70 -5.21
N ALA A 366 15.09 -2.61 -6.50
CA ALA A 366 16.46 -2.36 -6.95
C ALA A 366 16.97 -0.97 -6.54
N ARG A 367 16.11 0.05 -6.57
CA ARG A 367 16.46 1.43 -6.17
C ARG A 367 16.65 1.55 -4.66
N ILE A 368 15.78 0.97 -3.84
CA ILE A 368 15.95 0.92 -2.38
C ILE A 368 17.26 0.21 -2.03
N ASN A 369 17.54 -0.93 -2.66
CA ASN A 369 18.81 -1.64 -2.50
C ASN A 369 20.05 -0.85 -2.94
N ARG A 370 19.90 0.21 -3.73
CA ARG A 370 20.99 1.12 -4.08
C ARG A 370 21.10 2.26 -3.07
N LEU A 371 19.97 2.82 -2.64
CA LEU A 371 19.88 3.97 -1.73
C LEU A 371 20.30 3.60 -0.30
N LEU A 372 19.84 2.46 0.21
CA LEU A 372 20.06 2.03 1.60
C LEU A 372 21.26 1.08 1.77
N ARG A 373 21.91 0.66 0.68
CA ARG A 373 23.05 -0.27 0.78
C ARG A 373 24.27 0.44 1.35
N PRO A 374 24.92 -0.14 2.38
CA PRO A 374 26.22 0.35 2.83
C PRO A 374 27.26 0.18 1.71
N ALA A 375 28.14 1.16 1.56
CA ALA A 375 29.32 1.07 0.71
C ALA A 375 30.26 -0.07 1.16
N SER A 376 30.38 -0.30 2.46
CA SER A 376 31.17 -1.42 3.00
C SER A 376 30.34 -2.70 3.09
N GLN A 377 30.76 -3.77 2.41
CA GLN A 377 30.14 -5.09 2.59
C GLN A 377 30.31 -5.62 4.02
N ALA A 378 31.41 -5.28 4.69
CA ALA A 378 31.64 -5.68 6.08
C ALA A 378 30.63 -5.06 7.07
N ALA A 379 29.94 -3.97 6.71
CA ALA A 379 28.86 -3.42 7.52
C ALA A 379 27.57 -4.26 7.44
N ARG A 380 27.44 -5.11 6.41
CA ARG A 380 26.25 -5.94 6.17
C ARG A 380 26.46 -7.42 6.45
N TYR A 381 27.68 -7.91 6.18
CA TYR A 381 28.00 -9.33 6.22
C TYR A 381 29.05 -9.63 7.30
N GLY A 382 28.81 -10.71 8.04
CA GLY A 382 29.80 -11.31 8.91
C GLY A 382 30.97 -11.92 8.13
N ALA A 383 32.04 -12.28 8.84
CA ALA A 383 33.19 -12.96 8.25
C ALA A 383 32.84 -14.34 7.63
N ASP A 384 31.72 -14.92 8.06
CA ASP A 384 31.12 -16.15 7.52
C ASP A 384 30.21 -15.90 6.29
N GLY A 385 30.08 -14.65 5.85
CA GLY A 385 29.22 -14.24 4.73
C GLY A 385 27.74 -14.14 5.07
N ARG A 386 27.33 -14.33 6.33
CA ARG A 386 25.91 -14.19 6.71
C ARG A 386 25.52 -12.72 6.85
N VAL A 387 24.29 -12.39 6.51
CA VAL A 387 23.72 -11.06 6.77
C VAL A 387 23.50 -10.90 8.27
N TYR A 388 23.95 -9.79 8.85
CA TYR A 388 23.69 -9.48 10.25
C TYR A 388 22.18 -9.33 10.54
N SER A 389 21.76 -9.81 11.72
CA SER A 389 20.42 -9.57 12.25
C SER A 389 20.25 -8.12 12.73
N ILE A 390 19.01 -7.68 12.93
CA ILE A 390 18.70 -6.35 13.50
C ILE A 390 19.37 -6.18 14.86
N ALA A 391 19.27 -7.20 15.73
CA ALA A 391 19.86 -7.17 17.06
C ALA A 391 21.40 -7.04 17.03
N GLU A 392 22.06 -7.74 16.10
CA GLU A 392 23.52 -7.64 15.94
C GLU A 392 23.96 -6.25 15.46
N LEU A 393 23.24 -5.68 14.49
CA LEU A 393 23.53 -4.33 13.98
C LEU A 393 23.33 -3.27 15.07
N VAL A 394 22.27 -3.38 15.86
CA VAL A 394 22.03 -2.49 17.02
C VAL A 394 23.15 -2.60 18.05
N GLU A 395 23.61 -3.81 18.36
CA GLU A 395 24.70 -4.02 19.31
C GLU A 395 26.04 -3.47 18.80
N MET A 396 26.32 -3.61 17.51
CA MET A 396 27.51 -3.03 16.87
C MET A 396 27.46 -1.50 16.91
N LEU A 397 26.30 -0.89 16.66
CA LEU A 397 26.11 0.55 16.76
C LEU A 397 26.38 1.08 18.18
N LYS A 398 25.82 0.43 19.20
CA LYS A 398 26.04 0.80 20.61
C LYS A 398 27.53 0.76 20.98
N LYS A 399 28.24 -0.31 20.59
CA LYS A 399 29.68 -0.43 20.81
C LYS A 399 30.49 0.66 20.10
N SER A 400 30.07 1.07 18.91
CA SER A 400 30.71 2.17 18.18
C SER A 400 30.51 3.52 18.88
N GLU A 401 29.35 3.75 19.50
CA GLU A 401 29.06 4.97 20.27
C GLU A 401 29.89 5.04 21.55
N ASP A 402 30.03 3.93 22.28
CA ASP A 402 30.83 3.83 23.51
C ASP A 402 32.31 4.15 23.26
N GLN A 403 32.81 3.91 22.04
CA GLN A 403 34.18 4.22 21.63
C GLN A 403 34.38 5.68 21.18
N GLY A 404 33.36 6.55 21.37
CA GLY A 404 33.44 7.98 21.07
C GLY A 404 33.37 8.33 19.58
N GLY A 405 32.97 7.39 18.73
CA GLY A 405 33.04 7.53 17.28
C GLY A 405 31.72 7.95 16.63
N ARG A 406 31.56 9.24 16.28
CA ARG A 406 30.78 9.64 15.09
C ARG A 406 31.62 9.37 13.83
N SER A 407 31.97 8.11 13.61
CA SER A 407 32.83 7.69 12.50
C SER A 407 32.01 7.35 11.25
N VAL A 408 32.69 7.27 10.11
CA VAL A 408 32.12 6.74 8.84
C VAL A 408 31.49 5.35 9.05
N GLU A 409 32.05 4.55 9.96
CA GLU A 409 31.57 3.20 10.31
C GLU A 409 30.13 3.23 10.89
N SER A 410 29.80 4.20 11.74
CA SER A 410 28.45 4.36 12.29
C SER A 410 27.41 4.63 11.20
N THR A 411 27.74 5.44 10.19
CA THR A 411 26.82 5.72 9.07
C THR A 411 26.57 4.49 8.22
N GLU A 412 27.61 3.69 7.98
CA GLU A 412 27.51 2.44 7.22
C GLU A 412 26.68 1.38 7.97
N LEU A 413 26.85 1.27 9.29
CA LEU A 413 26.02 0.42 10.14
C LEU A 413 24.56 0.88 10.17
N MET A 414 24.29 2.19 10.21
CA MET A 414 22.93 2.75 10.14
C MET A 414 22.25 2.42 8.80
N LYS A 415 22.97 2.50 7.68
CA LYS A 415 22.46 2.07 6.37
C LYS A 415 22.16 0.57 6.33
N ALA A 416 23.08 -0.24 6.85
CA ALA A 416 22.89 -1.69 6.95
C ALA A 416 21.65 -2.03 7.79
N LEU A 417 21.45 -1.34 8.92
CA LEU A 417 20.29 -1.48 9.79
C LEU A 417 19.00 -1.05 9.07
N ALA A 418 18.99 0.11 8.42
CA ALA A 418 17.83 0.61 7.66
C ALA A 418 17.39 -0.38 6.57
N LEU A 419 18.35 -0.87 5.78
CA LEU A 419 18.05 -1.87 4.74
C LEU A 419 17.53 -3.17 5.36
N ARG A 420 18.12 -3.62 6.47
CA ARG A 420 17.69 -4.85 7.13
C ARG A 420 16.29 -4.74 7.71
N MET A 421 15.96 -3.61 8.34
CA MET A 421 14.62 -3.33 8.85
C MET A 421 13.60 -3.32 7.71
N TRP A 422 13.91 -2.68 6.58
CA TRP A 422 13.05 -2.69 5.41
C TRP A 422 12.82 -4.10 4.84
N GLU A 423 13.87 -4.90 4.68
CA GLU A 423 13.74 -6.30 4.22
C GLU A 423 12.84 -7.12 5.14
N THR A 424 12.95 -6.90 6.46
CA THR A 424 12.09 -7.54 7.45
C THR A 424 10.65 -7.05 7.33
N HIS A 425 10.42 -5.74 7.22
CA HIS A 425 9.10 -5.15 6.99
C HIS A 425 8.43 -5.76 5.77
N GLN A 426 9.12 -5.78 4.62
CA GLN A 426 8.60 -6.30 3.37
C GLN A 426 8.19 -7.79 3.48
N ARG A 427 9.04 -8.63 4.08
CA ARG A 427 8.71 -10.05 4.31
C ARG A 427 7.54 -10.23 5.27
N GLY A 428 7.51 -9.46 6.36
CA GLY A 428 6.43 -9.47 7.34
C GLY A 428 5.11 -9.03 6.72
N TYR A 429 5.13 -8.03 5.84
CA TYR A 429 3.96 -7.49 5.17
C TYR A 429 3.36 -8.50 4.20
N VAL A 430 4.20 -9.14 3.38
CA VAL A 430 3.78 -10.24 2.49
C VAL A 430 3.18 -11.38 3.32
N ALA A 431 3.85 -11.82 4.38
CA ALA A 431 3.37 -12.90 5.24
C ALA A 431 2.04 -12.58 5.93
N TRP A 432 1.84 -11.32 6.35
CA TRP A 432 0.59 -10.88 6.96
C TRP A 432 -0.60 -11.04 6.00
N HIS A 433 -0.45 -10.69 4.71
CA HIS A 433 -1.54 -10.86 3.74
C HIS A 433 -1.99 -12.32 3.62
N PHE A 434 -1.05 -13.27 3.55
CA PHE A 434 -1.42 -14.68 3.42
C PHE A 434 -2.06 -15.29 4.67
N GLN A 435 -1.84 -14.68 5.84
CA GLN A 435 -2.27 -15.25 7.12
C GLN A 435 -3.47 -14.55 7.72
N SER A 436 -3.62 -13.26 7.45
CA SER A 436 -4.72 -12.44 7.92
C SER A 436 -6.03 -12.94 7.34
N PRO A 437 -7.03 -13.27 8.18
CA PRO A 437 -8.37 -13.64 7.73
C PRO A 437 -8.99 -12.64 6.75
N ARG A 438 -8.59 -11.35 6.80
CA ARG A 438 -9.07 -10.28 5.91
C ARG A 438 -8.81 -10.56 4.43
N TYR A 439 -7.75 -11.30 4.08
CA TYR A 439 -7.38 -11.59 2.68
C TYR A 439 -7.54 -13.07 2.31
N ARG A 440 -8.12 -13.90 3.19
CA ARG A 440 -8.20 -15.35 2.94
C ARG A 440 -9.22 -15.67 1.84
N THR A 441 -8.69 -16.00 0.66
CA THR A 441 -9.37 -16.86 -0.31
C THR A 441 -8.90 -18.30 -0.07
N PHE A 442 -9.82 -19.23 0.22
CA PHE A 442 -9.51 -20.57 0.75
C PHE A 442 -8.44 -21.36 -0.06
N GLU A 443 -8.40 -21.21 -1.39
CA GLU A 443 -7.50 -21.98 -2.26
C GLU A 443 -6.01 -21.58 -2.18
N LEU A 444 -5.71 -20.29 -1.98
CA LEU A 444 -4.33 -19.80 -1.82
C LEU A 444 -3.69 -20.28 -0.50
N PHE A 445 -4.55 -20.51 0.49
CA PHE A 445 -4.16 -20.80 1.87
C PHE A 445 -3.67 -22.24 2.05
N ASP A 446 -4.33 -23.22 1.44
CA ASP A 446 -3.92 -24.62 1.52
C ASP A 446 -2.51 -24.84 0.95
N TRP A 447 -2.14 -24.10 -0.10
CA TRP A 447 -0.78 -24.14 -0.65
C TRP A 447 0.24 -23.39 0.21
N VAL A 448 -0.08 -22.20 0.75
CA VAL A 448 0.84 -21.50 1.69
C VAL A 448 1.10 -22.38 2.90
N LYS A 449 0.07 -23.09 3.39
CA LYS A 449 0.19 -24.07 4.45
C LYS A 449 1.20 -25.16 4.07
N ASP A 450 1.16 -25.70 2.86
CA ASP A 450 2.09 -26.73 2.37
C ASP A 450 3.51 -26.21 2.14
N MET A 451 3.69 -24.98 1.64
CA MET A 451 5.02 -24.34 1.54
C MET A 451 5.61 -24.02 2.92
N MET A 452 4.77 -23.68 3.90
CA MET A 452 5.19 -23.44 5.29
C MET A 452 5.50 -24.74 6.06
N ARG A 453 5.02 -25.90 5.58
CA ARG A 453 5.16 -27.24 6.19
C ARG A 453 6.48 -27.95 5.84
N GLY A 454 7.62 -27.30 6.05
CA GLY A 454 8.91 -28.02 6.07
C GLY A 454 8.96 -29.22 7.03
N GLU A 455 7.97 -29.38 7.91
CA GLU A 455 7.65 -30.56 8.73
C GLU A 455 6.11 -30.70 8.91
N PRO A 456 5.59 -31.91 9.25
CA PRO A 456 4.15 -32.14 9.38
C PRO A 456 3.63 -31.52 10.69
N ALA A 457 2.67 -30.58 10.60
CA ALA A 457 2.05 -29.99 11.77
C ALA A 457 0.52 -30.07 11.75
N ASP A 458 0.03 -30.57 12.89
CA ASP A 458 -1.33 -30.64 13.41
C ASP A 458 -1.99 -29.25 13.43
N ALA A 459 -3.15 -29.13 12.77
CA ALA A 459 -3.88 -27.89 12.54
C ALA A 459 -5.12 -27.75 13.43
N THR A 460 -5.14 -28.38 14.59
CA THR A 460 -6.27 -28.38 15.53
C THR A 460 -6.51 -27.04 16.26
N TRP A 461 -5.63 -26.05 16.13
CA TRP A 461 -5.74 -24.80 16.91
C TRP A 461 -6.55 -23.67 16.27
N LEU A 462 -6.91 -23.75 14.97
CA LEU A 462 -7.55 -22.65 14.24
C LEU A 462 -9.08 -22.74 14.12
N THR A 463 -9.68 -23.89 14.45
CA THR A 463 -11.13 -24.11 14.36
C THR A 463 -11.90 -23.76 15.65
N SER A 464 -11.23 -23.62 16.80
CA SER A 464 -11.93 -23.55 18.10
C SER A 464 -12.27 -22.14 18.62
N ARG A 465 -12.11 -21.07 17.83
CA ARG A 465 -12.33 -19.69 18.32
C ARG A 465 -13.27 -18.81 17.50
N PHE A 466 -14.01 -19.37 16.55
CA PHE A 466 -15.01 -18.61 15.78
C PHE A 466 -16.40 -19.29 15.71
N GLU A 467 -16.73 -20.12 16.70
CA GLU A 467 -18.10 -20.54 16.98
C GLU A 467 -18.76 -19.65 18.04
#